data_AF-A0A965QGX6-F1
#
_entry.id   AF-A0A965QGX6-F1
#
_cell.length_a   1.000
_cell.length_b   1.000
_cell.length_c   1.000
_cell.angle_alpha   90.00
_cell.angle_beta   90.00
_cell.angle_gamma   90.00
#
_symmetry.space_group_name_H-M   'P 1'
#
loop_
_entity.id
_entity.type
_entity.pdbx_description
1 polymer ?
#
loop_
_entity_poly.entity_id
_entity_poly.type
_entity_poly.pdbx_seq_one_letter_code
_entity_poly.pdbx_strand_id
1 'polypeptide(L)'
;MFSRISPARYWSDLLLSAGLGWSGLCISALSDVAASAFSIAVVFLYRATAFIHEVVHVQRKLPFFRRAYDFVIGFANCYPSYVYEPHFYHHLTRCYGTKDDPEYNSLEGRGKLRVLLSPVLLSFVLPIYQTFRFVFLPFLYPFLGSEKMRFIYERMSTLVFNAEYRRPHVSDEALRDMVRSDLACATYRIGAFAVTFLNILPLRFLVLWYCS
;
A
#
# COMPACT_ATOMS: atom_id res chain seq x y z
N MET A 1 -2.48 9.17 -27.17
CA MET A 1 -1.01 9.14 -27.37
C MET A 1 -0.38 8.74 -26.04
N PHE A 2 -0.17 7.44 -25.81
CA PHE A 2 0.54 7.00 -24.60
C PHE A 2 2.00 7.43 -24.72
N SER A 3 2.48 8.23 -23.77
CA SER A 3 3.88 8.60 -23.67
C SER A 3 4.73 7.33 -23.65
N ARG A 4 5.85 7.31 -24.39
CA ARG A 4 6.78 6.18 -24.34
C ARG A 4 7.23 6.00 -22.89
N ILE A 5 7.06 4.79 -22.36
CA ILE A 5 7.57 4.45 -21.02
C ILE A 5 9.08 4.63 -21.08
N SER A 6 9.60 5.44 -20.15
CA SER A 6 11.04 5.63 -19.96
C SER A 6 11.44 4.91 -18.68
N PRO A 7 12.03 3.69 -18.76
CA PRO A 7 12.42 2.92 -17.59
C PRO A 7 13.22 3.75 -16.58
N ALA A 8 14.19 4.54 -17.07
CA ALA A 8 15.03 5.39 -16.24
C ALA A 8 14.20 6.35 -15.37
N ARG A 9 13.15 6.98 -15.92
CA ARG A 9 12.30 7.90 -15.16
C ARG A 9 11.52 7.20 -14.04
N TYR A 10 10.94 6.03 -14.32
CA TYR A 10 10.17 5.27 -13.32
C TYR A 10 11.08 4.79 -12.17
N TRP A 11 12.24 4.23 -12.52
CA TRP A 11 13.22 3.78 -11.53
C TRP A 11 13.80 4.94 -10.72
N SER A 12 14.22 6.03 -11.37
CA SER A 12 14.79 7.18 -10.67
C SER A 12 13.76 7.82 -9.74
N ASP A 13 12.51 7.98 -10.18
CA ASP A 13 11.46 8.60 -9.38
C ASP A 13 11.12 7.76 -8.15
N LEU A 14 10.93 6.45 -8.32
CA LEU A 14 10.68 5.54 -7.20
C LEU A 14 11.84 5.54 -6.19
N LEU A 15 13.07 5.36 -6.66
CA LEU A 15 14.23 5.22 -5.78
C LEU A 15 14.61 6.54 -5.10
N LEU A 16 14.52 7.68 -5.81
CA LEU A 16 14.75 8.99 -5.20
C LEU A 16 13.66 9.33 -4.20
N SER A 17 12.39 9.05 -4.52
CA SER A 17 11.29 9.30 -3.59
C SER A 17 11.39 8.43 -2.35
N ALA A 18 11.63 7.12 -2.51
CA ALA A 18 11.84 6.23 -1.37
C ALA A 18 13.08 6.64 -0.55
N GLY A 19 14.20 6.93 -1.21
CA GLY A 19 15.45 7.34 -0.56
C GLY A 19 15.30 8.63 0.25
N LEU A 20 14.71 9.68 -0.34
CA LEU A 20 14.47 10.95 0.35
C LEU A 20 13.43 10.80 1.47
N GLY A 21 12.38 10.02 1.24
CA GLY A 21 11.33 9.75 2.21
C GLY A 21 11.87 9.06 3.46
N TRP A 22 12.54 7.91 3.30
CA TRP A 22 13.13 7.16 4.41
C TRP A 22 14.26 7.93 5.10
N SER A 23 15.09 8.64 4.34
CA SER A 23 16.16 9.46 4.93
C SER A 23 15.60 10.61 5.75
N GLY A 24 14.57 11.32 5.24
CA GLY A 24 13.88 12.37 5.97
C GLY A 24 13.25 11.85 7.26
N LEU A 25 12.63 10.66 7.21
CA LEU A 25 12.04 10.02 8.39
C LEU A 25 13.10 9.68 9.44
N CYS A 26 14.21 9.04 9.03
CA CYS A 26 15.32 8.73 9.93
C CYS A 26 15.96 9.99 10.52
N ILE A 27 16.23 11.02 9.72
CA ILE A 27 16.80 12.29 10.20
C ILE A 27 15.85 12.95 11.18
N SER A 28 14.54 12.98 10.88
CA SER A 28 13.53 13.54 11.78
C SER A 28 13.46 12.77 13.10
N ALA A 29 13.65 11.45 13.05
CA ALA A 29 13.63 10.60 14.22
C ALA A 29 14.96 10.60 14.99
N LEU A 30 16.05 11.17 14.48
CA LEU A 30 17.37 11.10 15.10
C LEU A 30 17.99 12.47 15.43
N SER A 31 17.45 13.58 14.90
CA SER A 31 18.03 14.92 15.04
C SER A 31 17.05 15.97 15.58
N ASP A 32 17.57 17.15 15.89
CA ASP A 32 16.80 18.31 16.35
C ASP A 32 16.14 19.10 15.20
N VAL A 33 16.52 18.83 13.95
CA VAL A 33 15.91 19.45 12.75
C VAL A 33 14.67 18.66 12.31
N ALA A 34 13.86 18.23 13.29
CA ALA A 34 12.82 17.23 13.10
C ALA A 34 11.72 17.69 12.13
N ALA A 35 11.26 18.95 12.22
CA ALA A 35 10.10 19.40 11.46
C ALA A 35 10.33 19.44 9.93
N SER A 36 11.47 19.96 9.46
CA SER A 36 11.75 20.05 8.02
C SER A 36 12.07 18.68 7.42
N ALA A 37 12.85 17.85 8.13
CA ALA A 37 13.13 16.48 7.73
C ALA A 37 11.85 15.64 7.68
N PHE A 38 10.93 15.83 8.63
CA PHE A 38 9.62 15.19 8.62
C PHE A 38 8.77 15.64 7.43
N SER A 39 8.81 16.93 7.10
CA SER A 39 8.07 17.45 5.93
C SER A 39 8.55 16.82 4.62
N ILE A 40 9.87 16.62 4.49
CA ILE A 40 10.47 15.87 3.37
C ILE A 40 9.98 14.42 3.40
N ALA A 41 10.00 13.77 4.58
CA ALA A 41 9.55 12.40 4.75
C ALA A 41 8.11 12.21 4.26
N VAL A 42 7.17 13.03 4.73
CA VAL A 42 5.76 12.98 4.37
C VAL A 42 5.57 13.10 2.85
N VAL A 43 6.14 14.13 2.23
CA VAL A 43 5.95 14.38 0.79
C VAL A 43 6.49 13.22 -0.06
N PHE A 44 7.69 12.75 0.25
CA PHE A 44 8.36 11.75 -0.56
C PHE A 44 7.91 10.32 -0.28
N LEU A 45 7.55 9.97 0.97
CA LEU A 45 6.91 8.68 1.29
C LEU A 45 5.49 8.62 0.72
N TYR A 46 4.73 9.71 0.75
CA TYR A 46 3.43 9.78 0.07
C TYR A 46 3.60 9.56 -1.44
N ARG A 47 4.53 10.27 -2.09
CA ARG A 47 4.82 10.09 -3.53
C ARG A 47 5.24 8.66 -3.85
N ALA A 48 6.16 8.11 -3.06
CA ALA A 48 6.65 6.76 -3.26
C ALA A 48 5.54 5.73 -3.04
N THR A 49 4.65 5.93 -2.06
CA THR A 49 3.49 5.04 -1.81
C THR A 49 2.48 5.11 -2.94
N ALA A 50 2.13 6.34 -3.39
CA ALA A 50 1.21 6.58 -4.50
C ALA A 50 1.69 5.95 -5.83
N PHE A 51 2.99 5.65 -5.95
CA PHE A 51 3.57 4.95 -7.09
C PHE A 51 2.98 3.54 -7.31
N ILE A 52 2.24 2.99 -6.36
CA ILE A 52 1.48 1.74 -6.51
C ILE A 52 0.57 1.76 -7.75
N HIS A 53 0.00 2.93 -8.07
CA HIS A 53 -0.80 3.15 -9.27
C HIS A 53 0.01 2.87 -10.55
N GLU A 54 1.20 3.46 -10.64
CA GLU A 54 2.06 3.25 -11.79
C GLU A 54 2.56 1.81 -11.87
N VAL A 55 2.90 1.19 -10.73
CA VAL A 55 3.35 -0.20 -10.66
C VAL A 55 2.36 -1.13 -11.34
N VAL A 56 1.05 -1.00 -11.05
CA VAL A 56 0.06 -1.91 -11.63
C VAL A 56 -0.05 -1.78 -13.15
N HIS A 57 0.23 -0.59 -13.69
CA HIS A 57 0.21 -0.32 -15.13
C HIS A 57 1.50 -0.73 -15.85
N VAL A 58 2.67 -0.56 -15.23
CA VAL A 58 3.97 -0.76 -15.89
C VAL A 58 4.66 -2.08 -15.55
N GLN A 59 4.18 -2.85 -14.57
CA GLN A 59 4.80 -4.11 -14.11
C GLN A 59 5.11 -5.12 -15.23
N ARG A 60 4.30 -5.15 -16.31
CA ARG A 60 4.54 -6.05 -17.46
C ARG A 60 5.63 -5.56 -18.42
N LYS A 61 5.97 -4.27 -18.35
CA LYS A 61 6.91 -3.60 -19.26
C LYS A 61 8.24 -3.27 -18.59
N LEU A 62 8.27 -3.20 -17.26
CA LEU A 62 9.47 -2.98 -16.45
C LEU A 62 9.71 -4.20 -15.55
N PRO A 63 10.58 -5.13 -15.97
CA PRO A 63 10.96 -6.27 -15.15
C PRO A 63 11.47 -5.82 -13.77
N PHE A 64 11.16 -6.61 -12.74
CA PHE A 64 11.55 -6.37 -11.34
C PHE A 64 10.97 -5.11 -10.67
N PHE A 65 10.36 -4.18 -11.43
CA PHE A 65 9.91 -2.90 -10.89
C PHE A 65 8.88 -3.05 -9.75
N ARG A 66 7.91 -3.97 -9.94
CA ARG A 66 6.95 -4.34 -8.89
C ARG A 66 7.64 -4.82 -7.61
N ARG A 67 8.61 -5.73 -7.73
CA ARG A 67 9.34 -6.29 -6.58
C ARG A 67 10.17 -5.22 -5.88
N ALA A 68 10.77 -4.31 -6.63
CA ALA A 68 11.51 -3.19 -6.06
C ALA A 68 10.58 -2.25 -5.28
N TYR A 69 9.43 -1.88 -5.85
CA TYR A 69 8.41 -1.10 -5.14
C TYR A 69 7.96 -1.79 -3.86
N ASP A 70 7.58 -3.08 -3.95
CA ASP A 70 7.09 -3.84 -2.80
C ASP A 70 8.16 -3.89 -1.70
N PHE A 71 9.41 -4.14 -2.06
CA PHE A 71 10.49 -4.19 -1.10
C PHE A 71 10.77 -2.84 -0.44
N VAL A 72 10.90 -1.76 -1.22
CA VAL A 72 11.34 -0.45 -0.68
C VAL A 72 10.22 0.35 -0.03
N ILE A 73 8.95 0.10 -0.38
CA ILE A 73 7.80 0.89 0.07
C ILE A 73 6.61 0.01 0.43
N GLY A 74 6.18 -0.88 -0.47
CA GLY A 74 4.91 -1.58 -0.36
C GLY A 74 4.80 -2.40 0.93
N PHE A 75 5.79 -3.23 1.23
CA PHE A 75 5.80 -4.08 2.43
C PHE A 75 5.92 -3.24 3.71
N ALA A 76 6.83 -2.26 3.71
CA ALA A 76 7.04 -1.38 4.83
C ALA A 76 5.72 -0.65 5.21
N ASN A 77 5.07 -0.03 4.22
CA ASN A 77 3.85 0.75 4.45
C ASN A 77 2.56 -0.10 4.44
N CYS A 78 2.67 -1.44 4.33
CA CYS A 78 1.53 -2.36 4.24
C CYS A 78 0.59 -2.08 3.05
N TYR A 79 1.17 -1.65 1.93
CA TYR A 79 0.55 -1.51 0.62
C TYR A 79 1.28 -2.39 -0.42
N PRO A 80 1.33 -3.72 -0.25
CA PRO A 80 1.92 -4.58 -1.28
C PRO A 80 1.12 -4.42 -2.57
N SER A 81 1.79 -4.36 -3.72
CA SER A 81 1.21 -3.89 -4.98
C SER A 81 -0.03 -4.66 -5.40
N TYR A 82 -0.15 -5.93 -4.97
CA TYR A 82 -1.30 -6.77 -5.28
C TYR A 82 -2.61 -6.14 -4.82
N VAL A 83 -2.62 -5.36 -3.72
CA VAL A 83 -3.84 -4.75 -3.17
C VAL A 83 -4.45 -3.74 -4.13
N TYR A 84 -3.65 -3.19 -5.04
CA TYR A 84 -4.06 -2.21 -6.01
C TYR A 84 -4.30 -2.79 -7.41
N GLU A 85 -4.00 -4.08 -7.63
CA GLU A 85 -4.27 -4.74 -8.92
C GLU A 85 -5.72 -4.58 -9.42
N PRO A 86 -6.75 -4.59 -8.56
CA PRO A 86 -8.12 -4.34 -9.00
C PRO A 86 -8.33 -3.04 -9.75
N HIS A 87 -7.51 -2.01 -9.47
CA HIS A 87 -7.56 -0.73 -10.16
C HIS A 87 -7.53 -0.89 -11.69
N PHE A 88 -6.83 -1.91 -12.21
CA PHE A 88 -6.83 -2.22 -13.64
C PHE A 88 -8.23 -2.46 -14.21
N TYR A 89 -9.15 -3.07 -13.45
CA TYR A 89 -10.51 -3.35 -13.90
C TYR A 89 -11.34 -2.08 -14.10
N HIS A 90 -11.09 -1.03 -13.33
CA HIS A 90 -11.79 0.26 -13.49
C HIS A 90 -11.51 0.89 -14.88
N HIS A 91 -10.34 0.65 -15.46
CA HIS A 91 -9.98 1.12 -16.81
C HIS A 91 -10.62 0.31 -17.94
N LEU A 92 -11.25 -0.83 -17.63
CA LEU A 92 -11.93 -1.64 -18.63
C LEU A 92 -13.33 -1.08 -18.87
N THR A 93 -13.60 -0.66 -20.12
CA THR A 93 -14.92 -0.11 -20.51
C THR A 93 -16.08 -1.04 -20.16
N ARG A 94 -15.87 -2.36 -20.20
CA ARG A 94 -16.90 -3.37 -19.84
C ARG A 94 -17.24 -3.42 -18.34
N CYS A 95 -16.35 -2.92 -17.49
CA CYS A 95 -16.51 -2.91 -16.03
C CYS A 95 -17.04 -1.56 -15.54
N TYR A 96 -16.87 -0.49 -16.31
CA TYR A 96 -17.27 0.85 -15.94
C TYR A 96 -18.75 0.93 -15.51
N GLY A 97 -19.02 1.42 -14.31
CA GLY A 97 -20.40 1.57 -13.80
C GLY A 97 -21.10 0.24 -13.47
N THR A 98 -20.39 -0.88 -13.40
CA THR A 98 -20.95 -2.17 -12.97
C THR A 98 -20.49 -2.52 -11.55
N LYS A 99 -21.08 -3.55 -10.94
CA LYS A 99 -20.66 -4.06 -9.63
C LYS A 99 -19.18 -4.52 -9.60
N ASP A 100 -18.61 -4.78 -10.77
CA ASP A 100 -17.22 -5.21 -10.94
C ASP A 100 -16.26 -4.01 -11.06
N ASP A 101 -16.78 -2.78 -11.06
CA ASP A 101 -16.00 -1.54 -10.96
C ASP A 101 -15.55 -1.32 -9.50
N PRO A 102 -14.23 -1.32 -9.21
CA PRO A 102 -13.73 -1.06 -7.86
C PRO A 102 -13.86 0.41 -7.42
N GLU A 103 -14.18 1.35 -8.31
CA GLU A 103 -14.11 2.79 -8.01
C GLU A 103 -15.43 3.53 -8.22
N TYR A 104 -15.89 3.66 -9.46
CA TYR A 104 -16.83 4.73 -9.80
C TYR A 104 -18.26 4.49 -9.34
N ASN A 105 -18.72 3.23 -9.36
CA ASN A 105 -20.08 2.92 -8.92
C ASN A 105 -20.35 3.31 -7.46
N SER A 106 -19.30 3.37 -6.66
CA SER A 106 -19.43 3.77 -5.27
C SER A 106 -19.68 5.27 -5.09
N LEU A 107 -19.38 6.11 -6.09
CA LEU A 107 -19.44 7.57 -5.95
C LEU A 107 -20.75 8.18 -6.47
N GLU A 108 -21.50 7.43 -7.29
CA GLU A 108 -22.78 7.88 -7.82
C GLU A 108 -23.78 8.15 -6.68
N GLY A 109 -24.48 9.28 -6.75
CA GLY A 109 -25.46 9.69 -5.73
C GLY A 109 -24.87 10.11 -4.37
N ARG A 110 -23.54 10.09 -4.17
CA ARG A 110 -22.92 10.60 -2.92
C ARG A 110 -22.82 12.13 -2.96
N GLY A 111 -23.25 12.79 -1.89
CA GLY A 111 -23.11 14.25 -1.76
C GLY A 111 -21.64 14.70 -1.79
N LYS A 112 -21.36 15.84 -2.42
CA LYS A 112 -20.00 16.39 -2.64
C LYS A 112 -19.14 16.42 -1.37
N LEU A 113 -19.73 16.81 -0.24
CA LEU A 113 -19.02 16.87 1.04
C LEU A 113 -18.55 15.48 1.50
N ARG A 114 -19.38 14.45 1.33
CA ARG A 114 -19.02 13.07 1.70
C ARG A 114 -17.85 12.56 0.87
N VAL A 115 -17.85 12.84 -0.45
CA VAL A 115 -16.77 12.44 -1.36
C VAL A 115 -15.45 13.14 -1.00
N LEU A 116 -15.49 14.42 -0.64
CA LEU A 116 -14.31 15.17 -0.23
C LEU A 116 -13.77 14.76 1.14
N LEU A 117 -14.65 14.50 2.11
CA LEU A 117 -14.23 14.17 3.47
C LEU A 117 -13.86 12.70 3.67
N SER A 118 -14.44 11.76 2.89
CA SER A 118 -14.19 10.33 3.12
C SER A 118 -12.72 9.92 3.02
N PRO A 119 -11.91 10.39 2.05
CA PRO A 119 -10.48 10.03 1.98
C PRO A 119 -9.69 10.60 3.15
N VAL A 120 -10.05 11.81 3.62
CA VAL A 120 -9.42 12.46 4.78
C VAL A 120 -9.72 11.68 6.06
N LEU A 121 -10.94 11.20 6.25
CA LEU A 121 -11.27 10.36 7.41
C LEU A 121 -10.61 8.98 7.30
N LEU A 122 -10.60 8.41 6.10
CA LEU A 122 -9.97 7.11 5.85
C LEU A 122 -8.45 7.15 6.05
N SER A 123 -7.76 8.28 5.84
CA SER A 123 -6.32 8.35 6.08
C SER A 123 -5.93 8.12 7.55
N PHE A 124 -6.84 8.37 8.50
CA PHE A 124 -6.62 8.01 9.91
C PHE A 124 -6.93 6.54 10.21
N VAL A 125 -7.91 5.97 9.51
CA VAL A 125 -8.40 4.60 9.75
C VAL A 125 -7.55 3.56 9.01
N LEU A 126 -7.11 3.87 7.79
CA LEU A 126 -6.37 2.95 6.92
C LEU A 126 -5.08 2.45 7.56
N PRO A 127 -4.21 3.28 8.18
CA PRO A 127 -3.00 2.77 8.84
C PRO A 127 -3.30 1.73 9.93
N ILE A 128 -4.37 1.93 10.71
CA ILE A 128 -4.82 0.99 11.74
C ILE A 128 -5.32 -0.30 11.10
N TYR A 129 -6.20 -0.19 10.10
CA TYR A 129 -6.73 -1.32 9.34
C TYR A 129 -5.61 -2.14 8.68
N GLN A 130 -4.65 -1.47 8.02
CA GLN A 130 -3.52 -2.12 7.36
C GLN A 130 -2.60 -2.81 8.38
N THR A 131 -2.39 -2.20 9.54
CA THR A 131 -1.62 -2.85 10.62
C THR A 131 -2.32 -4.13 11.08
N PHE A 132 -3.63 -4.08 11.33
CA PHE A 132 -4.41 -5.28 11.64
C PHE A 132 -4.30 -6.35 10.55
N ARG A 133 -4.57 -5.96 9.30
CA ARG A 133 -4.64 -6.85 8.14
C ARG A 133 -3.30 -7.48 7.78
N PHE A 134 -2.20 -6.74 7.88
CA PHE A 134 -0.90 -7.16 7.37
C PHE A 134 0.12 -7.51 8.46
N VAL A 135 -0.12 -7.12 9.72
CA VAL A 135 0.76 -7.50 10.84
C VAL A 135 0.10 -8.61 11.65
N PHE A 136 -1.13 -8.43 12.12
CA PHE A 136 -1.73 -9.38 13.06
C PHE A 136 -2.39 -10.58 12.36
N LEU A 137 -3.19 -10.33 11.32
CA LEU A 137 -3.96 -11.38 10.66
C LEU A 137 -3.10 -12.51 10.03
N PRO A 138 -1.91 -12.25 9.45
CA PRO A 138 -1.08 -13.31 8.88
C PRO A 138 -0.64 -14.38 9.90
N PHE A 139 -0.50 -14.04 11.19
CA PHE A 139 -0.19 -15.02 12.24
C PHE A 139 -1.35 -15.98 12.52
N LEU A 140 -2.56 -15.60 12.14
CA LEU A 140 -3.73 -16.46 12.31
C LEU A 140 -3.91 -17.42 11.15
N TYR A 141 -3.30 -17.17 9.98
CA TYR A 141 -3.49 -17.95 8.75
C TYR A 141 -3.36 -19.47 8.93
N PRO A 142 -2.39 -20.01 9.70
CA PRO A 142 -2.30 -21.46 9.92
C PRO A 142 -3.53 -22.08 10.60
N PHE A 143 -4.32 -21.26 11.31
CA PHE A 143 -5.54 -21.67 12.02
C PHE A 143 -6.82 -21.34 11.25
N LEU A 144 -6.70 -20.72 10.06
CA LEU A 144 -7.83 -20.37 9.22
C LEU A 144 -8.06 -21.47 8.17
N GLY A 145 -9.30 -21.93 8.07
CA GLY A 145 -9.72 -22.78 6.95
C GLY A 145 -9.82 -22.00 5.62
N SER A 146 -9.96 -22.73 4.52
CA SER A 146 -10.03 -22.19 3.16
C SER A 146 -11.12 -21.13 2.97
N GLU A 147 -12.28 -21.27 3.63
CA GLU A 147 -13.36 -20.28 3.54
C GLU A 147 -12.99 -18.91 4.13
N LYS A 148 -12.30 -18.91 5.27
CA LYS A 148 -11.86 -17.66 5.92
C LYS A 148 -10.75 -17.00 5.10
N MET A 149 -9.81 -17.80 4.57
CA MET A 149 -8.78 -17.31 3.66
C MET A 149 -9.39 -16.71 2.39
N ARG A 150 -10.38 -17.38 1.79
CA ARG A 150 -11.14 -16.85 0.66
C ARG A 150 -11.80 -15.52 1.00
N PHE A 151 -12.49 -15.42 2.14
CA PHE A 151 -13.10 -14.16 2.57
C PHE A 151 -12.07 -13.01 2.70
N ILE A 152 -10.93 -13.29 3.33
CA ILE A 152 -9.85 -12.31 3.51
C ILE A 152 -9.35 -11.81 2.15
N TYR A 153 -9.12 -12.72 1.20
CA TYR A 153 -8.61 -12.34 -0.12
C TYR A 153 -9.68 -11.80 -1.08
N GLU A 154 -10.95 -12.10 -0.87
CA GLU A 154 -12.04 -11.50 -1.65
C GLU A 154 -12.35 -10.07 -1.21
N ARG A 155 -12.29 -9.77 0.09
CA ARG A 155 -12.83 -8.51 0.65
C ARG A 155 -11.83 -7.63 1.39
N MET A 156 -10.79 -8.21 1.97
CA MET A 156 -9.83 -7.50 2.82
C MET A 156 -8.47 -7.33 2.15
N SER A 157 -8.40 -7.48 0.83
CA SER A 157 -7.15 -7.57 0.07
C SER A 157 -7.06 -6.54 -1.05
N THR A 158 -7.93 -5.54 -1.02
CA THR A 158 -8.10 -4.57 -2.10
C THR A 158 -8.18 -3.16 -1.53
N LEU A 159 -7.49 -2.21 -2.16
CA LEU A 159 -7.61 -0.78 -1.85
C LEU A 159 -8.50 -0.14 -2.92
N VAL A 160 -9.79 -0.05 -2.63
CA VAL A 160 -10.85 0.31 -3.59
C VAL A 160 -11.90 1.19 -2.90
N PHE A 161 -12.57 2.07 -3.65
CA PHE A 161 -13.64 2.92 -3.10
C PHE A 161 -14.98 2.19 -2.98
N ASN A 162 -15.20 1.19 -3.83
CA ASN A 162 -16.38 0.35 -3.79
C ASN A 162 -16.29 -0.70 -2.68
N ALA A 163 -16.99 -0.45 -1.56
CA ALA A 163 -17.07 -1.35 -0.43
C ALA A 163 -17.76 -2.70 -0.75
N GLU A 164 -18.53 -2.77 -1.83
CA GLU A 164 -19.18 -4.00 -2.28
C GLU A 164 -18.30 -4.85 -3.20
N TYR A 165 -17.19 -4.27 -3.70
CA TYR A 165 -16.26 -4.96 -4.58
C TYR A 165 -15.74 -6.23 -3.92
N ARG A 166 -15.66 -7.30 -4.72
CA ARG A 166 -15.03 -8.56 -4.33
C ARG A 166 -13.99 -8.91 -5.36
N ARG A 167 -12.76 -9.18 -4.91
CA ARG A 167 -11.71 -9.70 -5.78
C ARG A 167 -12.18 -11.03 -6.38
N PRO A 168 -12.08 -11.22 -7.70
CA PRO A 168 -12.34 -12.52 -8.31
C PRO A 168 -11.44 -13.60 -7.73
N HIS A 169 -11.88 -14.86 -7.85
CA HIS A 169 -11.08 -16.00 -7.45
C HIS A 169 -9.69 -15.97 -8.10
N VAL A 170 -8.64 -16.10 -7.28
CA VAL A 170 -7.24 -16.16 -7.73
C VAL A 170 -6.76 -17.61 -7.75
N SER A 171 -5.78 -17.94 -8.58
CA SER A 171 -5.17 -19.28 -8.56
C SER A 171 -4.47 -19.55 -7.23
N ASP A 172 -4.29 -20.82 -6.87
CA ASP A 172 -3.56 -21.20 -5.64
C ASP A 172 -2.13 -20.66 -5.62
N GLU A 173 -1.50 -20.53 -6.79
CA GLU A 173 -0.18 -19.94 -6.93
C GLU A 173 -0.18 -18.45 -6.59
N ALA A 174 -1.11 -17.68 -7.18
CA ALA A 174 -1.27 -16.27 -6.86
C ALA A 174 -1.61 -16.07 -5.39
N LEU A 175 -2.47 -16.92 -4.81
CA LEU A 175 -2.79 -16.90 -3.38
C LEU A 175 -1.54 -17.09 -2.51
N ARG A 176 -0.67 -18.05 -2.85
CA ARG A 176 0.61 -18.25 -2.12
C ARG A 176 1.51 -17.02 -2.19
N ASP A 177 1.57 -16.35 -3.33
CA ASP A 177 2.37 -15.13 -3.48
C ASP A 177 1.77 -13.94 -2.72
N MET A 178 0.45 -13.84 -2.65
CA MET A 178 -0.22 -12.85 -1.80
C MET A 178 0.04 -13.12 -0.31
N VAL A 179 -0.01 -14.38 0.14
CA VAL A 179 0.35 -14.76 1.52
C VAL A 179 1.81 -14.43 1.84
N ARG A 180 2.74 -14.70 0.91
CA ARG A 180 4.16 -14.30 1.07
C ARG A 180 4.31 -12.79 1.20
N SER A 181 3.54 -12.02 0.43
CA SER A 181 3.54 -10.56 0.49
C SER A 181 3.00 -10.06 1.84
N ASP A 182 1.96 -10.71 2.37
CA ASP A 182 1.41 -10.40 3.69
C ASP A 182 2.43 -10.65 4.81
N LEU A 183 3.13 -11.79 4.76
CA LEU A 183 4.19 -12.12 5.71
C LEU A 183 5.40 -11.17 5.60
N ALA A 184 5.73 -10.71 4.39
CA ALA A 184 6.76 -9.70 4.19
C ALA A 184 6.37 -8.36 4.85
N CYS A 185 5.11 -7.94 4.72
CA CYS A 185 4.59 -6.76 5.42
C CYS A 185 4.70 -6.91 6.95
N ALA A 186 4.28 -8.06 7.49
CA ALA A 186 4.39 -8.35 8.92
C ALA A 186 5.85 -8.28 9.39
N THR A 187 6.77 -8.87 8.61
CA THR A 187 8.20 -8.89 8.90
C THR A 187 8.78 -7.49 8.97
N TYR A 188 8.45 -6.60 8.02
CA TYR A 188 8.91 -5.21 8.03
C TYR A 188 8.45 -4.47 9.28
N ARG A 189 7.15 -4.57 9.63
CA ARG A 189 6.59 -3.88 10.79
C ARG A 189 7.14 -4.42 12.10
N ILE A 190 7.21 -5.74 12.25
CA ILE A 190 7.79 -6.38 13.44
C ILE A 190 9.28 -6.06 13.56
N GLY A 191 10.01 -6.07 12.46
CA GLY A 191 11.42 -5.66 12.42
C GLY A 191 11.59 -4.25 12.94
N ALA A 192 10.76 -3.30 12.50
CA ALA A 192 10.76 -1.92 12.98
C ALA A 192 10.44 -1.82 14.48
N PHE A 193 9.42 -2.55 14.97
CA PHE A 193 9.13 -2.63 16.40
C PHE A 193 10.30 -3.22 17.19
N ALA A 194 10.95 -4.27 16.68
CA ALA A 194 12.07 -4.94 17.34
C ALA A 194 13.29 -4.02 17.45
N VAL A 195 13.67 -3.30 16.38
CA VAL A 195 14.79 -2.35 16.46
C VAL A 195 14.50 -1.19 17.40
N THR A 196 13.23 -0.76 17.51
CA THR A 196 12.84 0.24 18.52
C THR A 196 12.89 -0.32 19.93
N PHE A 197 12.39 -1.54 20.14
CA PHE A 197 12.42 -2.22 21.43
C PHE A 197 13.85 -2.47 21.93
N LEU A 198 14.78 -2.75 21.01
CA LEU A 198 16.21 -2.90 21.28
C LEU A 198 16.95 -1.56 21.45
N ASN A 199 16.24 -0.42 21.44
CA ASN A 199 16.79 0.93 21.54
C ASN A 199 17.80 1.30 20.43
N ILE A 200 17.75 0.62 19.28
CA ILE A 200 18.55 0.97 18.09
C ILE A 200 17.94 2.21 17.42
N LEU A 201 16.60 2.27 17.35
CA LEU A 201 15.85 3.45 16.91
C LEU A 201 14.94 3.94 18.04
N PRO A 202 14.76 5.26 18.19
CA PRO A 202 13.90 5.79 19.24
C PRO A 202 12.41 5.54 18.92
N LEU A 203 11.56 5.46 19.95
CA LEU A 203 10.11 5.25 19.78
C LEU A 203 9.45 6.28 18.86
N ARG A 204 9.96 7.52 18.85
CA ARG A 204 9.48 8.58 17.95
C ARG A 204 9.60 8.19 16.47
N PHE A 205 10.50 7.29 16.09
CA PHE A 205 10.57 6.78 14.71
C PHE A 205 9.24 6.12 14.29
N LEU A 206 8.68 5.24 15.13
CA LEU A 206 7.41 4.57 14.83
C LEU A 206 6.24 5.55 14.78
N VAL A 207 6.23 6.55 15.67
CA VAL A 207 5.20 7.61 15.69
C VAL A 207 5.27 8.45 14.41
N LEU A 208 6.46 8.91 14.04
CA LEU A 208 6.65 9.70 12.82
C LEU A 208 6.31 8.86 11.58
N TRP A 209 6.66 7.58 11.56
CA TRP A 209 6.34 6.70 10.44
C TRP A 209 4.84 6.46 10.30
N TYR A 210 4.10 6.37 11.40
CA TYR A 210 2.65 6.31 11.37
C TYR A 210 2.03 7.60 10.79
N CYS A 211 2.65 8.75 11.04
CA CYS A 211 2.18 10.06 10.61
C CYS A 211 2.64 10.49 9.21
N SER A 212 3.58 9.75 8.58
CA SER A 212 4.15 10.06 7.27
C SER A 212 3.39 9.41 6.13
#